data_AF-A0A4D7QLF5-F1
#
_entry.id   AF-A0A4D7QLF5-F1
#
_cell.length_a   1.000
_cell.length_b   1.000
_cell.length_c   1.000
_cell.angle_alpha   90.00
_cell.angle_beta   90.00
_cell.angle_gamma   90.00
#
_symmetry.space_group_name_H-M   'P 1'
#
loop_
_entity.id
_entity.type
_entity.pdbx_description
1 polymer ?
#
loop_
_entity_poly.entity_id
_entity_poly.type
_entity_poly.pdbx_seq_one_letter_code
_entity_poly.pdbx_strand_id
1 'polypeptide(L)'
;MPRALAGLDMNEVFTSEDMDEMTVAFDAAVHRLDDVLADSISHHAIASVIVQHYALGIRDKMVLMASAVDAARGAHGETPRGAIAWRGQRETALTAA
;
A
#
# COMPACT_ATOMS: atom_id res chain seq x y z
N MET A 1 -16.35 -18.65 -2.74
CA MET A 1 -15.59 -17.42 -3.03
C MET A 1 -16.59 -16.29 -3.21
N PRO A 2 -16.67 -15.30 -2.31
CA PRO A 2 -17.84 -14.43 -2.22
C PRO A 2 -17.87 -13.42 -3.38
N ARG A 3 -18.91 -13.53 -4.21
CA ARG A 3 -19.28 -12.62 -5.32
C ARG A 3 -19.49 -11.15 -4.92
N ALA A 4 -19.40 -10.81 -3.63
CA ALA A 4 -19.66 -9.47 -3.11
C ALA A 4 -18.58 -8.43 -3.51
N LEU A 5 -17.34 -8.87 -3.75
CA LEU A 5 -16.23 -7.97 -4.09
C LEU A 5 -16.01 -7.80 -5.61
N ALA A 6 -16.63 -8.64 -6.44
CA ALA A 6 -16.38 -8.69 -7.89
C ALA A 6 -17.08 -7.57 -8.70
N GLY A 7 -17.80 -6.68 -8.02
CA GLY A 7 -18.53 -5.58 -8.66
C GLY A 7 -18.41 -4.25 -7.92
N LEU A 8 -17.50 -4.14 -6.94
CA LEU A 8 -17.18 -2.86 -6.32
C LEU A 8 -16.23 -2.12 -7.24
N ASP A 9 -16.74 -1.11 -7.93
CA ASP A 9 -15.90 -0.15 -8.63
C ASP A 9 -15.17 0.72 -7.59
N MET A 10 -13.87 0.97 -7.78
CA MET A 10 -13.13 1.91 -6.92
C MET A 10 -13.79 3.30 -6.92
N ASN A 11 -14.47 3.69 -8.00
CA ASN A 11 -15.21 4.96 -8.06
C ASN A 11 -16.51 4.96 -7.21
N GLU A 12 -17.02 3.80 -6.81
CA GLU A 12 -18.15 3.69 -5.89
C GLU A 12 -17.70 3.71 -4.42
N VAL A 13 -16.42 3.41 -4.16
CA VAL A 13 -15.83 3.33 -2.82
C VAL A 13 -15.05 4.60 -2.47
N PHE A 14 -14.41 5.21 -3.45
CA PHE A 14 -13.57 6.39 -3.30
C PHE A 14 -14.08 7.54 -4.16
N THR A 15 -14.01 8.75 -3.62
CA THR A 15 -14.34 9.95 -4.39
C THR A 15 -13.24 10.24 -5.42
N SER A 16 -13.53 11.09 -6.42
CA SER A 16 -12.49 11.56 -7.35
C SER A 16 -11.36 12.29 -6.62
N GLU A 17 -11.68 13.01 -5.54
CA GLU A 17 -10.68 13.68 -4.69
C GLU A 17 -9.78 12.65 -3.99
N ASP A 18 -10.35 11.59 -3.41
CA ASP A 18 -9.54 10.51 -2.83
C ASP A 18 -8.60 9.88 -3.85
N MET A 19 -9.05 9.66 -5.09
CA MET A 19 -8.24 9.07 -6.16
C MET A 19 -7.10 10.00 -6.60
N ASP A 20 -7.35 11.31 -6.69
CA ASP A 20 -6.33 12.31 -6.98
C ASP A 20 -5.29 12.37 -5.85
N GLU A 21 -5.72 12.38 -4.59
CA GLU A 21 -4.81 12.38 -3.44
C GLU A 21 -4.00 11.07 -3.34
N MET A 22 -4.60 9.92 -3.63
CA MET A 22 -3.90 8.63 -3.70
C MET A 22 -2.84 8.62 -4.79
N THR A 23 -3.12 9.22 -5.96
CA THR A 23 -2.18 9.34 -7.07
C THR A 23 -0.98 10.20 -6.67
N VAL A 24 -1.22 11.36 -6.06
CA VAL A 24 -0.13 12.23 -5.57
C VAL A 24 0.72 11.53 -4.50
N ALA A 25 0.10 10.79 -3.59
CA ALA A 25 0.81 10.03 -2.57
C ALA A 25 1.65 8.89 -3.18
N PHE A 26 1.12 8.22 -4.21
CA PHE A 26 1.82 7.16 -4.93
C PHE A 26 3.09 7.70 -5.58
N ASP A 27 2.98 8.79 -6.36
CA ASP A 27 4.12 9.40 -7.05
C ASP A 27 5.19 9.88 -6.06
N ALA A 28 4.76 10.47 -4.94
CA ALA A 28 5.68 10.89 -3.88
C ALA A 28 6.40 9.70 -3.21
N ALA A 29 5.72 8.57 -3.01
CA ALA A 29 6.30 7.36 -2.42
C ALA A 29 7.31 6.70 -3.37
N VAL A 30 6.99 6.64 -4.66
CA VAL A 30 7.89 6.14 -5.70
C VAL A 30 9.13 7.03 -5.81
N HIS A 31 8.95 8.35 -5.88
CA HIS A 31 10.08 9.29 -5.94
C HIS A 31 11.00 9.20 -4.71
N ARG A 32 10.43 8.92 -3.54
CA ARG A 32 11.18 8.77 -2.29
C ARG A 32 11.91 7.43 -2.16
N LEU A 33 11.59 6.44 -2.99
CA LEU A 33 12.21 5.12 -2.91
C LEU A 33 13.65 5.10 -3.44
N ASP A 34 14.11 6.20 -4.07
CA ASP A 34 15.29 6.30 -4.94
C ASP A 34 15.21 5.27 -6.09
N ASP A 35 15.57 5.66 -7.32
CA ASP A 35 15.31 4.91 -8.58
C ASP A 35 15.76 3.43 -8.62
N VAL A 36 16.48 2.96 -7.61
CA VAL A 36 17.04 1.60 -7.49
C VAL A 36 15.96 0.55 -7.16
N LEU A 37 14.83 0.92 -6.55
CA LEU A 37 13.78 -0.02 -6.11
C LEU A 37 12.42 0.19 -6.79
N ALA A 38 12.33 1.08 -7.80
CA ALA A 38 11.09 1.42 -8.52
C ALA A 38 10.70 0.35 -9.56
N ASP A 39 10.56 -0.90 -9.12
CA ASP A 39 10.06 -2.00 -9.94
C ASP A 39 8.55 -2.23 -9.75
N SER A 40 7.97 -3.08 -10.59
CA SER A 40 6.53 -3.36 -10.56
C SER A 40 6.06 -3.96 -9.23
N ILE A 41 6.93 -4.66 -8.51
CA ILE A 41 6.65 -5.25 -7.20
C ILE A 41 6.51 -4.14 -6.14
N SER A 42 7.45 -3.21 -6.08
CA SER A 42 7.39 -2.05 -5.19
C SER A 42 6.18 -1.17 -5.48
N HIS A 43 5.88 -0.92 -6.76
CA HIS A 43 4.71 -0.14 -7.15
C HIS A 43 3.43 -0.80 -6.67
N HIS A 44 3.29 -2.12 -6.83
CA HIS A 44 2.13 -2.84 -6.34
C HIS A 44 1.99 -2.78 -4.80
N ALA A 45 3.10 -2.89 -4.07
CA ALA A 45 3.12 -2.79 -2.62
C ALA A 45 2.72 -1.39 -2.12
N ILE A 46 3.27 -0.34 -2.74
CA ILE A 46 2.93 1.06 -2.46
C ILE A 46 1.44 1.31 -2.71
N ALA A 47 0.94 0.95 -3.89
CA ALA A 47 -0.47 1.16 -4.26
C ALA A 47 -1.42 0.44 -3.29
N SER A 48 -1.09 -0.79 -2.90
CA SER A 48 -1.91 -1.58 -1.97
C SER A 48 -2.02 -0.92 -0.59
N VAL A 49 -0.91 -0.41 -0.05
CA VAL A 49 -0.91 0.28 1.23
C VAL A 49 -1.69 1.58 1.17
N ILE A 50 -1.53 2.35 0.09
CA ILE A 50 -2.25 3.61 -0.09
C ILE A 50 -3.76 3.35 -0.10
N VAL A 51 -4.23 2.42 -0.92
CA VAL A 51 -5.65 2.05 -0.98
C VAL A 51 -6.17 1.58 0.38
N GLN A 52 -5.40 0.78 1.13
CA GLN A 52 -5.78 0.34 2.46
C GLN A 52 -5.93 1.50 3.45
N HIS A 53 -5.00 2.46 3.45
CA HIS A 53 -5.10 3.63 4.32
C HIS A 53 -6.35 4.45 3.98
N TYR A 54 -6.64 4.63 2.69
CA TYR A 54 -7.82 5.38 2.29
C TYR A 54 -9.12 4.66 2.67
N ALA A 55 -9.17 3.34 2.47
CA ALA A 55 -10.30 2.51 2.90
C ALA A 55 -10.53 2.54 4.41
N LEU A 56 -9.47 2.67 5.21
CA LEU A 56 -9.53 2.72 6.68
C LEU A 56 -9.74 4.15 7.23
N GLY A 57 -9.87 5.17 6.39
CA GLY A 57 -10.01 6.56 6.85
C GLY A 57 -8.71 7.20 7.34
N ILE A 58 -7.55 6.57 7.11
CA ILE A 58 -6.24 7.08 7.54
C ILE A 58 -5.72 8.02 6.45
N ARG A 59 -5.76 9.33 6.72
CA ARG A 59 -5.35 10.39 5.77
C ARG A 59 -4.08 11.14 6.17
N ASP A 60 -3.43 10.74 7.27
CA ASP A 60 -2.18 11.35 7.69
C ASP A 60 -1.07 11.04 6.67
N LYS A 61 -0.57 12.09 6.01
CA LYS A 61 0.39 11.97 4.91
C LYS A 61 1.73 11.39 5.39
N MET A 62 2.14 11.65 6.62
CA MET A 62 3.40 11.12 7.16
C MET A 62 3.29 9.61 7.40
N VAL A 63 2.18 9.17 7.99
CA VAL A 63 1.90 7.75 8.23
C VAL A 63 1.78 6.98 6.91
N LEU A 64 1.02 7.53 5.96
CA LEU A 64 0.84 6.96 4.63
C LEU A 64 2.18 6.77 3.92
N MET A 65 3.00 7.82 3.89
CA MET A 65 4.31 7.80 3.23
C MET A 65 5.29 6.83 3.88
N ALA A 66 5.36 6.81 5.21
CA ALA A 66 6.22 5.86 5.92
C ALA A 66 5.80 4.41 5.63
N SER A 67 4.50 4.13 5.70
CA SER A 67 3.97 2.79 5.46
C SER A 67 4.16 2.33 4.01
N ALA A 68 4.00 3.23 3.04
CA ALA A 68 4.16 2.91 1.62
C ALA A 68 5.62 2.58 1.27
N VAL A 69 6.57 3.40 1.76
CA VAL A 69 8.01 3.16 1.57
C VAL A 69 8.45 1.88 2.27
N ASP A 70 7.97 1.62 3.50
CA ASP A 70 8.28 0.39 4.22
C ASP A 70 7.72 -0.86 3.53
N ALA A 71 6.53 -0.77 2.92
CA ALA A 71 5.94 -1.88 2.18
C ALA A 71 6.72 -2.21 0.90
N ALA A 72 7.17 -1.21 0.16
CA ALA A 72 8.05 -1.43 -0.98
C ALA A 72 9.37 -2.11 -0.56
N ARG A 73 10.02 -1.61 0.50
CA ARG A 73 11.22 -2.24 1.05
C ARG A 73 10.99 -3.68 1.51
N GLY A 74 9.89 -3.91 2.23
CA GLY A 74 9.50 -5.25 2.68
C GLY A 74 9.24 -6.23 1.53
N ALA A 75 8.72 -5.74 0.40
CA ALA A 75 8.52 -6.56 -0.80
C ALA A 75 9.85 -7.03 -1.43
N HIS A 76 10.93 -6.29 -1.20
CA HIS A 76 12.30 -6.64 -1.59
C HIS A 76 13.06 -7.47 -0.54
N GLY A 77 12.39 -7.89 0.54
CA GLY A 77 13.00 -8.64 1.63
C GLY A 77 13.88 -7.79 2.55
N GLU A 78 13.85 -6.46 2.41
CA GLU A 78 14.45 -5.58 3.40
C GLU A 78 13.61 -5.60 4.68
N THR A 79 14.27 -5.50 5.83
CA THR A 79 13.54 -5.43 7.11
C THR A 79 12.76 -4.11 7.17
N PRO A 80 11.41 -4.13 7.26
CA PRO A 80 10.62 -2.92 7.34
C PRO A 80 11.04 -2.05 8.52
N ARG A 81 11.16 -0.73 8.33
CA ARG A 81 11.59 0.20 9.38
C ARG A 81 10.39 0.96 9.96
N GLY A 82 9.43 0.23 10.53
CA GLY A 82 8.25 0.83 11.14
C GLY A 82 7.29 -0.16 11.80
N ALA A 83 6.57 0.30 12.82
CA ALA A 83 5.70 -0.54 13.68
C ALA A 83 4.45 -1.10 12.97
N ILE A 84 4.09 -0.58 11.79
CA ILE A 84 2.83 -0.89 11.09
C ILE A 84 2.99 -2.10 10.13
N ALA A 85 4.21 -2.49 9.77
CA ALA A 85 4.47 -3.45 8.70
C ALA A 85 4.29 -4.95 9.08
N TRP A 86 4.11 -5.31 10.35
CA TRP A 86 4.35 -6.70 10.81
C TRP A 86 3.12 -7.60 11.00
N ARG A 87 1.89 -7.16 10.67
CA ARG A 87 0.69 -8.00 10.91
C ARG A 87 0.16 -8.79 9.73
N GLY A 88 0.45 -8.42 8.47
CA GLY A 88 -0.14 -9.09 7.30
C GLY A 88 0.59 -10.35 6.82
N GLN A 89 1.92 -10.41 6.95
CA GLN A 89 2.73 -11.51 6.36
C GLN A 89 2.88 -12.75 7.24
N ARG A 90 2.56 -12.68 8.54
CA ARG A 90 2.68 -13.84 9.42
C ARG A 90 1.55 -14.87 9.20
N GLU A 91 0.39 -14.44 8.74
CA GLU A 91 -0.76 -15.33 8.51
C GLU A 91 -0.63 -16.13 7.20
N THR A 92 0.05 -15.59 6.18
CA THR A 92 0.33 -16.31 4.93
C THR A 92 1.55 -17.23 5.04
N ALA A 93 2.55 -16.88 5.87
CA ALA A 93 3.71 -17.76 6.10
C ALA A 93 3.39 -18.99 6.98
N LEU A 94 2.39 -18.88 7.88
CA LEU A 94 1.98 -19.98 8.77
C LEU A 94 0.94 -20.94 8.16
N THR A 95 0.33 -20.59 7.03
CA THR A 95 -0.61 -21.46 6.30
C THR A 95 0.06 -22.24 5.16
N ALA A 96 1.33 -21.96 4.87
CA ALA A 96 2.15 -22.67 3.88
C ALA A 96 3.16 -23.66 4.51
N ALA A 97 3.05 -23.93 5.81
CA ALA A 97 3.90 -24.87 6.55
C ALA A 97 3.13 -26.13 6.98
#